data_AF-A0A9Q1HC61-F1
#
_entry.id   AF-A0A9Q1HC61-F1
#
_cell.length_a   1.000
_cell.length_b   1.000
_cell.length_c   1.000
_cell.angle_alpha   90.00
_cell.angle_beta   90.00
_cell.angle_gamma   90.00
#
_symmetry.space_group_name_H-M   'P 1'
#
loop_
_entity.id
_entity.type
_entity.pdbx_description
1 polymer ?
#
loop_
_entity_poly.entity_id
_entity_poly.type
_entity_poly.pdbx_seq_one_letter_code
_entity_poly.pdbx_strand_id
1 'polypeptide(L)'
;MTTNDARPLRVFQWIVPRSGSTAFTKCMSFVDDTEVWMEPYYTCVLNETVKNPEWGVGIPAMDKMRAMIAKFAQREEVTAMTKKEREMASKYKNVFPSSDFLSMVEEAT
;
A
#
# COMPACT_ATOMS: atom_id res chain seq x y z
N MET A 1 20.11 -7.27 43.65
CA MET A 1 20.57 -7.24 42.25
C MET A 1 19.35 -7.48 41.38
N THR A 2 18.86 -6.45 40.70
CA THR A 2 17.74 -6.57 39.76
C THR A 2 18.29 -7.18 38.47
N THR A 3 18.02 -8.47 38.24
CA THR A 3 18.38 -9.17 37.01
C THR A 3 17.56 -8.60 35.85
N ASN A 4 18.17 -7.66 35.13
CA ASN A 4 17.61 -6.99 33.97
C ASN A 4 17.83 -7.85 32.70
N ASP A 5 17.59 -9.17 32.81
CA ASP A 5 17.77 -10.17 31.73
C ASP A 5 16.54 -10.31 30.83
N ALA A 6 15.55 -9.42 30.96
CA ALA A 6 14.41 -9.38 30.06
C ALA A 6 14.90 -8.92 28.68
N ARG A 7 14.72 -9.75 27.65
CA ARG A 7 15.04 -9.36 26.28
C ARG A 7 14.20 -8.12 25.91
N PRO A 8 14.76 -7.16 25.18
CA PRO A 8 14.02 -5.94 24.83
C PRO A 8 12.82 -6.28 23.93
N LEU A 9 11.66 -5.73 24.27
CA LEU A 9 10.45 -5.77 23.43
C LEU A 9 10.77 -5.18 22.06
N ARG A 10 10.49 -5.95 21.00
CA ARG A 10 10.66 -5.52 19.61
C ARG A 10 9.29 -5.22 19.00
N VAL A 11 9.05 -3.94 18.69
CA VAL A 11 7.82 -3.51 18.04
C VAL A 11 8.06 -3.39 16.54
N PHE A 12 7.25 -4.09 15.76
CA PHE A 12 7.24 -3.98 14.30
C PHE A 12 5.96 -3.29 13.84
N GLN A 13 6.10 -2.10 13.27
CA GLN A 13 5.02 -1.39 12.60
C GLN A 13 4.99 -1.84 11.13
N TRP A 14 3.97 -2.62 10.77
CA TRP A 14 3.87 -3.23 9.44
C TRP A 14 2.67 -2.67 8.66
N ILE A 15 2.91 -2.30 7.40
CA ILE A 15 1.99 -1.48 6.61
C ILE A 15 1.93 -2.00 5.15
N VAL A 16 1.20 -3.10 4.89
CA VAL A 16 1.00 -3.65 3.53
C VAL A 16 -0.39 -4.31 3.43
N PRO A 17 -1.07 -4.29 2.25
CA PRO A 17 -2.40 -4.84 2.04
C PRO A 17 -2.65 -6.21 2.67
N ARG A 18 -3.90 -6.39 3.12
CA ARG A 18 -4.46 -7.52 3.87
C ARG A 18 -4.02 -8.92 3.42
N SER A 19 -3.61 -9.08 2.16
CA SER A 19 -3.13 -10.35 1.60
C SER A 19 -1.79 -10.82 2.15
N GLY A 20 -0.89 -9.92 2.56
CA GLY A 20 0.42 -10.28 3.16
C GLY A 20 0.45 -10.23 4.69
N SER A 21 -0.51 -9.54 5.30
CA SER A 21 -0.50 -9.25 6.74
C SER A 21 -0.62 -10.52 7.59
N THR A 22 -1.41 -11.50 7.15
CA THR A 22 -1.59 -12.77 7.87
C THR A 22 -0.33 -13.63 7.88
N ALA A 23 0.34 -13.76 6.72
CA ALA A 23 1.58 -14.51 6.60
C ALA A 23 2.69 -13.85 7.42
N PHE A 24 2.80 -12.52 7.36
CA PHE A 24 3.75 -11.75 8.14
C PHE A 24 3.53 -11.89 9.65
N THR A 25 2.30 -11.68 10.15
CA THR A 25 1.98 -11.87 11.57
C THR A 25 2.27 -13.29 12.02
N LYS A 26 2.01 -14.30 11.18
CA LYS A 26 2.35 -15.68 11.49
C LYS A 26 3.86 -15.88 11.63
N CYS A 27 4.66 -15.35 10.70
CA CYS A 27 6.12 -15.42 10.80
C CYS A 27 6.65 -14.72 12.07
N MET A 28 6.10 -13.55 12.40
CA MET A 28 6.51 -12.80 13.58
C MET A 28 6.04 -13.44 14.90
N SER A 29 5.00 -14.27 14.89
CA SER A 29 4.56 -15.01 16.08
C SER A 29 5.57 -16.02 16.61
N PHE A 30 6.60 -16.37 15.82
CA PHE A 30 7.70 -17.24 16.23
C PHE A 30 8.89 -16.48 16.84
N VAL A 31 8.84 -15.15 16.88
CA VAL A 31 9.88 -14.31 17.46
C VAL A 31 9.44 -13.94 18.88
N ASP A 32 10.19 -14.41 19.88
CA ASP A 32 9.94 -14.07 21.28
C ASP A 32 9.94 -12.55 21.49
N ASP A 33 9.08 -12.09 22.41
CA ASP A 33 8.96 -10.69 22.82
C ASP A 33 8.72 -9.72 21.66
N THR A 34 7.87 -10.11 20.72
CA THR A 34 7.47 -9.31 19.57
C THR A 34 5.97 -9.05 19.54
N GLU A 35 5.61 -7.78 19.34
CA GLU A 35 4.24 -7.37 19.06
C GLU A 35 4.12 -6.85 17.62
N VAL A 36 3.09 -7.32 16.93
CA VAL A 36 2.77 -6.87 15.57
C VAL A 36 1.57 -5.94 15.65
N TRP A 37 1.81 -4.67 15.35
CA TRP A 37 0.77 -3.66 15.27
C TRP A 37 0.40 -3.47 13.80
N MET A 38 -0.85 -3.82 13.48
CA MET A 38 -1.44 -3.48 12.19
C MET A 38 -1.82 -2.01 12.24
N GLU A 39 -1.50 -1.27 11.19
CA GLU A 39 -1.90 0.12 11.01
C GLU A 39 -3.15 0.14 10.11
N PRO A 40 -4.38 0.02 10.66
CA PRO A 40 -5.60 -0.03 9.86
C PRO A 40 -5.89 1.29 9.15
N TYR A 41 -5.23 2.38 9.52
CA TYR A 41 -5.52 3.72 9.01
C TYR A 41 -4.59 4.16 7.91
N TYR A 42 -3.46 3.50 7.67
CA TYR A 42 -2.53 3.94 6.63
C TYR A 42 -3.16 3.97 5.24
N THR A 43 -4.06 3.00 4.94
CA THR A 43 -4.80 3.05 3.67
C THR A 43 -5.74 4.25 3.62
N CYS A 44 -6.40 4.60 4.73
CA CYS A 44 -7.21 5.81 4.84
C CYS A 44 -6.35 7.06 4.66
N VAL A 45 -5.21 7.15 5.35
CA VAL A 45 -4.24 8.24 5.23
C VAL A 45 -3.75 8.37 3.80
N LEU A 46 -3.38 7.28 3.13
CA LEU A 46 -2.96 7.32 1.72
C LEU A 46 -4.07 7.82 0.80
N ASN A 47 -5.33 7.44 1.06
CA ASN A 47 -6.47 7.92 0.27
C ASN A 47 -6.72 9.41 0.51
N GLU A 48 -6.64 9.88 1.76
CA GLU A 48 -6.86 11.29 2.13
C GLU A 48 -5.70 12.21 1.72
N THR A 49 -4.50 11.67 1.55
CA THR A 49 -3.27 12.43 1.25
C THR A 49 -2.76 12.19 -0.16
N VAL A 50 -2.08 11.07 -0.40
CA VAL A 50 -1.34 10.77 -1.63
C VAL A 50 -2.24 10.68 -2.85
N LYS A 51 -3.45 10.11 -2.70
CA LYS A 51 -4.42 9.98 -3.79
C LYS A 51 -5.39 11.15 -3.88
N ASN A 52 -5.39 12.06 -2.92
CA ASN A 52 -6.23 13.25 -2.95
C ASN A 52 -5.51 14.35 -3.74
N PRO A 53 -6.04 14.79 -4.90
CA PRO A 53 -5.42 15.85 -5.69
C PRO A 53 -5.39 17.20 -4.98
N GLU A 54 -6.32 17.45 -4.05
CA GLU A 54 -6.41 18.70 -3.29
C GLU A 54 -5.44 18.76 -2.11
N TRP A 55 -4.99 17.59 -1.62
CA TRP A 55 -4.08 17.54 -0.49
C TRP A 55 -2.66 17.94 -0.88
N GLY A 56 -2.05 18.87 -0.13
CA GLY A 56 -0.66 19.28 -0.37
C GLY A 56 -0.43 20.04 -1.68
N VAL A 57 -1.47 20.65 -2.26
CA VAL A 57 -1.32 21.61 -3.37
C VAL A 57 -0.44 22.78 -2.95
N GLY A 58 0.54 23.14 -3.79
CA GLY A 58 1.49 24.21 -3.51
C GLY A 58 2.64 23.81 -2.58
N ILE A 59 2.70 22.55 -2.13
CA ILE A 59 3.85 22.01 -1.40
C ILE A 59 4.84 21.43 -2.43
N PRO A 60 6.06 22.01 -2.61
CA PRO A 60 6.97 21.61 -3.68
C PRO A 60 7.39 20.13 -3.63
N ALA A 61 7.49 19.55 -2.44
CA ALA A 61 7.83 18.15 -2.26
C ALA A 61 6.73 17.21 -2.82
N MET A 62 5.46 17.59 -2.66
CA MET A 62 4.33 16.81 -3.15
C MET A 62 4.20 16.90 -4.67
N ASP A 63 4.43 18.08 -5.23
CA ASP A 63 4.43 18.25 -6.69
C ASP A 63 5.57 17.45 -7.35
N LYS A 64 6.75 17.43 -6.72
CA LYS A 64 7.86 16.58 -7.17
C LYS A 64 7.52 15.09 -7.08
N MET A 65 6.83 14.67 -6.01
CA MET A 65 6.37 13.29 -5.85
C MET A 65 5.37 12.90 -6.95
N ARG A 66 4.38 13.75 -7.23
CA ARG A 66 3.39 13.54 -8.30
C ARG A 66 4.05 13.43 -9.68
N ALA A 67 4.96 14.35 -10.00
CA ALA A 67 5.70 14.32 -11.25
C ALA A 67 6.54 13.04 -11.39
N MET A 68 7.15 12.58 -10.29
CA MET A 68 7.88 11.32 -10.26
C MET A 68 6.95 10.13 -10.53
N ILE A 69 5.81 10.04 -9.84
CA ILE A 69 4.81 8.97 -10.02
C ILE A 69 4.30 8.96 -11.47
N ALA A 70 3.95 10.11 -12.04
CA ALA A 70 3.51 10.22 -13.43
C ALA A 70 4.58 9.72 -14.42
N LYS A 71 5.85 10.07 -14.18
CA LYS A 71 6.98 9.57 -14.99
C LYS A 71 7.18 8.06 -14.85
N PHE A 72 6.97 7.49 -13.66
CA PHE A 72 7.01 6.05 -13.47
C PHE A 72 5.86 5.35 -14.19
N ALA A 73 4.65 5.91 -14.17
CA ALA A 73 3.48 5.36 -14.85
C ALA A 73 3.65 5.28 -16.37
N GLN A 74 4.42 6.19 -16.97
CA GLN A 74 4.73 6.21 -18.40
C GLN A 74 5.79 5.18 -18.83
N ARG A 75 6.41 4.45 -17.90
CA ARG A 75 7.36 3.40 -18.27
C ARG A 75 6.65 2.29 -19.04
N GLU A 76 7.31 1.80 -20.07
CA GLU A 76 6.76 0.80 -20.98
C GLU A 76 6.39 -0.49 -20.25
N GLU A 77 7.24 -0.92 -19.30
CA GLU A 77 6.98 -2.07 -18.41
C GLU A 77 5.70 -1.90 -17.60
N VAL A 78 5.49 -0.71 -17.01
CA VAL A 78 4.31 -0.41 -16.19
C VAL A 78 3.08 -0.37 -17.09
N THR A 79 3.18 0.28 -18.25
CA THR A 79 2.09 0.36 -19.23
C THR A 79 1.67 -1.02 -19.74
N ALA A 80 2.65 -1.90 -20.01
CA ALA A 80 2.42 -3.28 -20.44
C ALA A 80 1.75 -4.11 -19.33
N MET A 81 2.16 -3.93 -18.07
CA MET A 81 1.49 -4.56 -16.93
C MET A 81 0.05 -4.08 -16.79
N THR A 82 -0.20 -2.78 -16.82
CA THR A 82 -1.55 -2.21 -16.72
C THR A 82 -2.46 -2.73 -17.83
N LYS A 83 -1.94 -2.84 -19.06
CA LYS A 83 -2.69 -3.42 -20.19
C LYS A 83 -3.04 -4.89 -19.92
N LYS A 84 -2.07 -5.68 -19.47
CA LYS A 84 -2.27 -7.11 -19.14
C LYS A 84 -3.28 -7.29 -18.01
N GLU A 85 -3.24 -6.43 -16.99
CA GLU A 85 -4.21 -6.44 -15.88
C GLU A 85 -5.62 -6.10 -16.37
N ARG A 86 -5.78 -5.11 -17.26
CA ARG A 86 -7.07 -4.78 -17.88
C ARG A 86 -7.64 -5.93 -18.72
N GLU A 87 -6.79 -6.59 -19.52
CA GLU A 87 -7.18 -7.77 -20.30
C GLU A 87 -7.63 -8.92 -19.39
N MET A 88 -6.91 -9.16 -18.29
CA MET A 88 -7.26 -10.17 -17.29
C MET A 88 -8.56 -9.82 -16.55
N ALA A 89 -8.77 -8.56 -16.17
CA ALA A 89 -10.01 -8.10 -15.53
C ALA A 89 -11.23 -8.24 -16.45
N SER A 90 -11.07 -7.94 -17.74
CA SER A 90 -12.12 -8.15 -18.76
C SER A 90 -12.44 -9.64 -18.95
N LYS A 91 -11.42 -10.50 -18.94
CA LYS A 91 -11.55 -11.95 -19.10
C LYS A 91 -12.15 -12.65 -17.88
N TYR A 92 -11.84 -12.17 -16.66
CA TYR A 92 -12.25 -12.79 -15.40
C TYR A 92 -13.07 -11.82 -14.53
N LYS A 93 -14.23 -11.42 -15.05
CA LYS A 93 -15.17 -10.46 -14.42
C LYS A 93 -15.62 -10.83 -12.99
N ASN A 94 -15.44 -12.09 -12.59
CA ASN A 94 -15.89 -12.61 -11.29
C ASN A 94 -14.76 -12.64 -10.24
N VAL A 95 -13.51 -12.39 -10.67
CA VAL A 95 -12.30 -12.45 -9.84
C VAL A 95 -11.76 -11.06 -9.54
N PHE A 96 -11.94 -10.12 -10.47
CA PHE A 96 -11.65 -8.71 -10.27
C PHE A 96 -12.95 -7.93 -10.03
N PRO A 97 -13.00 -7.00 -9.07
CA PRO A 97 -14.22 -6.24 -8.80
C PRO A 97 -14.67 -5.53 -10.08
N SER A 98 -15.96 -5.60 -10.37
CA SER A 98 -16.60 -4.96 -11.53
C SER A 98 -16.38 -3.43 -11.54
N SER A 99 -16.68 -2.82 -12.70
CA SER A 99 -16.80 -1.38 -13.06
C SER A 99 -16.35 -0.31 -12.05
N ASP A 100 -16.80 -0.39 -10.81
CA ASP A 100 -16.56 0.56 -9.73
C ASP A 100 -15.07 0.68 -9.37
N PHE A 101 -14.27 -0.38 -9.52
CA PHE A 101 -12.82 -0.30 -9.31
C PHE A 101 -12.09 0.33 -10.51
N LEU A 102 -12.62 0.18 -11.73
CA LEU A 102 -12.04 0.75 -12.94
C LEU A 102 -12.32 2.25 -13.06
N SER A 103 -13.52 2.70 -12.68
CA SER A 103 -13.88 4.13 -12.66
C SER A 103 -13.05 4.91 -11.63
N MET A 104 -12.75 4.33 -10.47
CA MET A 104 -11.87 4.95 -9.46
C MET A 104 -10.42 5.13 -9.94
N VAL A 105 -9.96 4.32 -10.90
CA VAL A 105 -8.61 4.45 -11.48
C VAL A 105 -8.58 5.50 -12.59
N GLU A 106 -9.67 5.67 -13.34
CA GLU A 106 -9.80 6.70 -14.38
C GLU A 106 -10.00 8.11 -13.81
N GLU A 107 -10.68 8.25 -12.67
CA GLU A 107 -10.87 9.56 -12.01
C GLU A 107 -9.61 10.06 -11.27
N ALA A 108 -8.59 9.20 -11.10
CA ALA A 108 -7.35 9.52 -10.37
C ALA A 108 -6.14 9.85 -11.28
N THR A 109 -6.35 9.92 -12.61
CA THR A 109 -5.34 10.32 -13.62
C THR A 109 -5.77 11.57 -14.36
#